data_AF-A0A2V7KVD8-F1
#
_entry.id   AF-A0A2V7KVD8-F1
#
_cell.length_a   1.000
_cell.length_b   1.000
_cell.length_c   1.000
_cell.angle_alpha   90.00
_cell.angle_beta   90.00
_cell.angle_gamma   90.00
#
_symmetry.space_group_name_H-M   'P 1'
#
loop_
_entity.id
_entity.type
_entity.pdbx_description
1 polymer ?
#
loop_
_entity_poly.entity_id
_entity_poly.type
_entity_poly.pdbx_seq_one_letter_code
_entity_poly.pdbx_strand_id
1 'polypeptide(L)'
;MIGTLLLPLLMLTQTLDSTYDRRALWLTHGPGMTGVVQGIQASPVGGGFFVVGADVLETAPDRIRLEYRASRAAFKRYTVFGGLQIAGMLATIASYGGRHHPKWKPGWGIGLPVATFAVGWAGQVNATGGEDHLRRAMWWYNREFPRATSDSGCSYDGCAIRVQRRMGSDQLAQGVSEMPVGALDSQLQRFTAAGDSARAHYETFQALSRSERRVKRVFFGALLGAGLLYVASDKKIARDASQGLLLVAYGVGHLSLYGRATAERELDQAIWFYNRTRP
;
A
#
# COMPACT_ATOMS: atom_id res chain seq x y z
N MET A 1 -10.09 -45.55 -32.32
CA MET A 1 -10.28 -44.92 -31.00
C MET A 1 -9.47 -43.63 -30.96
N ILE A 2 -10.06 -42.50 -31.36
CA ILE A 2 -9.50 -41.16 -31.22
C ILE A 2 -10.53 -40.40 -30.38
N GLY A 3 -10.33 -40.42 -29.07
CA GLY A 3 -11.22 -39.80 -28.10
C GLY A 3 -10.87 -38.33 -27.94
N THR A 4 -11.66 -37.48 -28.58
CA THR A 4 -12.25 -36.26 -27.99
C THR A 4 -11.55 -35.67 -26.76
N LEU A 5 -10.49 -34.88 -26.99
CA LEU A 5 -10.09 -33.78 -26.11
C LEU A 5 -10.89 -32.54 -26.49
N LEU A 6 -12.20 -32.58 -26.29
CA LEU A 6 -13.04 -31.39 -26.23
C LEU A 6 -12.94 -30.84 -24.81
N LEU A 7 -11.84 -30.12 -24.54
CA LEU A 7 -11.80 -29.16 -23.43
C LEU A 7 -12.94 -28.15 -23.64
N PRO A 8 -13.77 -27.85 -22.64
CA PRO A 8 -14.89 -26.95 -22.80
C PRO A 8 -14.36 -25.51 -22.86
N LEU A 9 -13.97 -25.07 -24.06
CA LEU A 9 -13.79 -23.66 -24.43
C LEU A 9 -15.11 -22.85 -24.31
N LEU A 10 -16.22 -23.50 -23.97
CA LEU A 10 -17.56 -22.94 -23.86
C LEU A 10 -17.93 -22.41 -22.47
N MET A 11 -17.04 -22.43 -21.47
CA MET A 11 -17.32 -21.87 -20.13
C MET A 11 -16.78 -20.45 -19.91
N LEU A 12 -16.08 -19.84 -20.89
CA LEU A 12 -15.53 -18.48 -20.75
C LEU A 12 -16.38 -17.35 -21.39
N THR A 13 -17.48 -17.67 -22.07
CA THR A 13 -18.23 -16.68 -22.87
C THR A 13 -19.51 -16.15 -22.23
N GLN A 14 -19.81 -16.50 -20.97
CA GLN A 14 -21.01 -15.99 -20.26
C GLN A 14 -20.72 -15.36 -18.90
N THR A 15 -19.57 -14.71 -18.72
CA THR A 15 -19.56 -13.65 -17.70
C THR A 15 -20.29 -12.46 -18.33
N LEU A 16 -21.48 -12.16 -17.82
CA LEU A 16 -22.16 -10.90 -18.09
C LEU A 16 -21.18 -9.78 -17.77
N ASP A 17 -20.53 -9.28 -18.80
CA ASP A 17 -19.41 -8.34 -18.76
C ASP A 17 -19.98 -6.98 -18.37
N SER A 18 -20.22 -6.81 -17.07
CA SER A 18 -20.84 -5.62 -16.52
C SER A 18 -19.96 -4.40 -16.81
N THR A 19 -20.57 -3.22 -16.92
CA THR A 19 -19.79 -1.98 -17.09
C THR A 19 -18.79 -1.80 -15.95
N TYR A 20 -19.14 -2.27 -14.74
CA TYR A 20 -18.22 -2.33 -13.61
C TYR A 20 -16.99 -3.20 -13.91
N ASP A 21 -17.16 -4.41 -14.46
CA ASP A 21 -16.05 -5.33 -14.74
C ASP A 21 -15.07 -4.79 -15.76
N ARG A 22 -15.53 -3.93 -16.67
CA ARG A 22 -14.66 -3.28 -17.65
C ARG A 22 -14.07 -1.97 -17.17
N ARG A 23 -14.79 -1.21 -16.33
CA ARG A 23 -14.45 0.20 -16.07
C ARG A 23 -14.10 0.54 -14.64
N ALA A 24 -14.45 -0.30 -13.66
CA ALA A 24 -14.17 -0.01 -12.26
C ALA A 24 -12.66 0.00 -12.00
N LEU A 25 -12.21 1.00 -11.24
CA LEU A 25 -10.83 1.22 -10.88
C LEU A 25 -10.48 0.48 -9.60
N TRP A 26 -9.24 0.04 -9.51
CA TRP A 26 -8.66 -0.46 -8.26
C TRP A 26 -7.16 -0.17 -8.23
N LEU A 27 -6.57 -0.26 -7.05
CA LEU A 27 -5.16 0.01 -6.86
C LEU A 27 -4.31 -1.21 -7.15
N THR A 28 -3.20 -0.97 -7.83
CA THR A 28 -2.09 -1.91 -7.89
C THR A 28 -0.91 -1.30 -7.16
N HIS A 29 -0.20 -2.12 -6.39
CA HIS A 29 0.95 -1.68 -5.61
C HIS A 29 2.21 -2.35 -6.13
N GLY A 30 3.25 -1.54 -6.25
CA GLY A 30 4.60 -1.97 -6.55
C GLY A 30 5.59 -1.38 -5.54
N PRO A 31 6.88 -1.73 -5.65
CA PRO A 31 7.89 -1.25 -4.73
C PRO A 31 8.05 0.27 -4.89
N GLY A 32 7.56 1.03 -3.90
CA GLY A 32 7.56 2.50 -3.96
C GLY A 32 6.62 3.12 -4.99
N MET A 33 5.73 2.33 -5.61
CA MET A 33 4.80 2.82 -6.64
C MET A 33 3.37 2.43 -6.31
N THR A 34 2.45 3.36 -6.57
CA THR A 34 1.01 3.11 -6.54
C THR A 34 0.46 3.38 -7.93
N GLY A 35 -0.16 2.36 -8.51
CA GLY A 35 -0.83 2.43 -9.80
C GLY A 35 -2.34 2.35 -9.64
N VAL A 36 -3.04 2.86 -10.65
CA VAL A 36 -4.48 2.70 -10.81
C VAL A 36 -4.68 1.88 -12.08
N VAL A 37 -5.45 0.81 -11.94
CA VAL A 37 -5.81 -0.08 -13.04
C VAL A 37 -7.32 -0.12 -13.18
N GLN A 38 -7.77 -0.46 -14.37
CA GLN A 38 -9.18 -0.47 -14.76
C GLN A 38 -9.61 -1.87 -15.15
N GLY A 39 -10.77 -2.27 -14.62
CA GLY A 39 -11.47 -3.49 -14.94
C GLY A 39 -10.76 -4.77 -14.51
N ILE A 40 -11.35 -5.89 -14.89
CA ILE A 40 -10.88 -7.25 -14.58
C ILE A 40 -9.57 -7.58 -15.30
N GLN A 41 -9.32 -6.96 -16.46
CA GLN A 41 -8.09 -7.12 -17.22
C GLN A 41 -6.92 -6.30 -16.65
N ALA A 42 -7.16 -5.51 -15.60
CA ALA A 42 -6.15 -4.68 -14.95
C ALA A 42 -5.44 -3.70 -15.89
N SER A 43 -6.17 -3.10 -16.84
CA SER A 43 -5.59 -2.14 -17.80
C SER A 43 -5.07 -0.91 -17.06
N PRO A 44 -3.79 -0.52 -17.20
CA PRO A 44 -3.24 0.61 -16.47
C PRO A 44 -3.88 1.92 -16.96
N VAL A 45 -4.37 2.73 -16.03
CA VAL A 45 -4.96 4.06 -16.33
C VAL A 45 -4.20 5.21 -15.70
N GLY A 46 -3.23 4.92 -14.83
CA GLY A 46 -2.36 5.90 -14.21
C GLY A 46 -1.46 5.25 -13.18
N GLY A 47 -0.41 5.95 -12.72
CA GLY A 47 0.45 5.40 -11.69
C GLY A 47 1.86 5.99 -11.65
N GLY A 48 2.75 5.24 -11.02
CA GLY A 48 4.14 5.60 -10.78
C GLY A 48 4.41 5.95 -9.32
N PHE A 49 5.56 6.56 -9.07
CA PHE A 49 5.98 6.95 -7.72
C PHE A 49 5.04 7.99 -7.07
N PHE A 50 4.21 8.68 -7.87
CA PHE A 50 3.41 9.83 -7.43
C PHE A 50 1.96 9.82 -7.90
N VAL A 51 1.45 8.66 -8.36
CA VAL A 51 0.11 8.52 -8.95
C VAL A 51 -0.09 9.59 -10.05
N VAL A 52 0.76 9.54 -11.07
CA VAL A 52 0.69 10.48 -12.19
C VAL A 52 -0.29 9.95 -13.23
N GLY A 53 -1.14 10.85 -13.75
CA GLY A 53 -1.77 10.65 -15.06
C GLY A 53 -3.01 9.78 -15.10
N ALA A 54 -3.79 9.67 -14.01
CA ALA A 54 -5.15 9.15 -14.12
C ALA A 54 -6.07 10.21 -14.74
N ASP A 55 -5.98 10.42 -16.06
CA ASP A 55 -6.77 11.42 -16.80
C ASP A 55 -8.27 11.24 -16.58
N VAL A 56 -8.68 9.99 -16.38
CA VAL A 56 -10.05 9.60 -16.03
C VAL A 56 -10.53 10.21 -14.72
N LEU A 57 -9.66 10.39 -13.72
CA LEU A 57 -10.00 11.01 -12.43
C LEU A 57 -9.84 12.54 -12.47
N GLU A 58 -8.92 13.07 -13.28
CA GLU A 58 -8.73 14.52 -13.41
C GLU A 58 -9.92 15.16 -14.16
N THR A 59 -10.48 14.48 -15.15
CA THR A 59 -11.62 14.96 -15.94
C THR A 59 -12.98 14.61 -15.34
N ALA A 60 -13.02 13.76 -14.31
CA ALA A 60 -14.24 13.33 -13.61
C ALA A 60 -15.03 14.48 -12.94
N PRO A 61 -16.28 14.26 -12.52
CA PRO A 61 -17.07 15.20 -11.72
C PRO A 61 -16.35 15.73 -10.48
N ASP A 62 -16.79 16.90 -9.99
CA ASP A 62 -16.07 17.71 -9.00
C ASP A 62 -15.68 16.96 -7.73
N ARG A 63 -16.54 16.06 -7.22
CA ARG A 63 -16.24 15.30 -6.01
C ARG A 63 -15.07 14.32 -6.20
N ILE A 64 -15.04 13.60 -7.33
CA ILE A 64 -13.97 12.66 -7.67
C ILE A 64 -12.67 13.45 -7.89
N ARG A 65 -12.76 14.55 -8.64
CA ARG A 65 -11.63 15.43 -8.95
C ARG A 65 -11.02 16.07 -7.70
N LEU A 66 -11.85 16.49 -6.74
CA LEU A 66 -11.41 17.07 -5.46
C LEU A 66 -10.56 16.07 -4.66
N GLU A 67 -11.06 14.85 -4.48
CA GLU A 67 -10.34 13.77 -3.78
C GLU A 67 -9.05 13.41 -4.51
N TYR A 68 -9.09 13.30 -5.85
CA TYR A 68 -7.90 13.02 -6.64
C TYR A 68 -6.83 14.13 -6.52
N ARG A 69 -7.23 15.41 -6.52
CA ARG A 69 -6.30 16.53 -6.30
C ARG A 69 -5.69 16.53 -4.90
N ALA A 70 -6.48 16.21 -3.87
CA ALA A 70 -5.98 16.05 -2.51
C ALA A 70 -4.95 14.90 -2.43
N SER A 71 -5.23 13.79 -3.12
CA SER A 71 -4.30 12.68 -3.28
C SER A 71 -2.96 13.12 -3.90
N ARG A 72 -3.01 13.79 -5.06
CA ARG A 72 -1.81 14.30 -5.74
C ARG A 72 -1.00 15.27 -4.89
N ALA A 73 -1.67 16.17 -4.17
CA ALA A 73 -1.00 17.12 -3.28
C ALA A 73 -0.25 16.39 -2.14
N ALA A 74 -0.84 15.34 -1.58
CA ALA A 74 -0.21 14.52 -0.55
C ALA A 74 0.98 13.71 -1.11
N PHE A 75 0.85 13.08 -2.28
CA PHE A 75 1.95 12.37 -2.92
C PHE A 75 3.11 13.30 -3.33
N LYS A 76 2.81 14.54 -3.74
CA LYS A 76 3.85 15.56 -3.99
C LYS A 76 4.66 15.84 -2.72
N ARG A 77 4.02 15.94 -1.55
CA ARG A 77 4.72 16.11 -0.27
C ARG A 77 5.56 14.88 0.07
N TYR A 78 5.00 13.68 -0.11
CA TYR A 78 5.75 12.43 0.06
C TYR A 78 7.02 12.42 -0.81
N THR A 79 6.95 12.87 -2.07
CA THR A 79 8.10 13.00 -2.97
C THR A 79 9.21 13.85 -2.36
N VAL A 80 8.85 15.02 -1.86
CA VAL A 80 9.80 15.97 -1.28
C VAL A 80 10.45 15.36 -0.04
N PHE A 81 9.67 14.74 0.85
CA PHE A 81 10.20 14.06 2.03
C PHE A 81 11.05 12.85 1.67
N GLY A 82 10.68 12.06 0.66
CA GLY A 82 11.48 10.93 0.17
C GLY A 82 12.83 11.40 -0.38
N GLY A 83 12.85 12.47 -1.18
CA GLY A 83 14.08 13.09 -1.66
C GLY A 83 14.97 13.58 -0.51
N LEU A 84 14.40 14.25 0.49
CA LEU A 84 15.11 14.69 1.69
C LEU A 84 15.64 13.51 2.52
N GLN A 85 14.89 12.41 2.62
CA GLN A 85 15.31 11.20 3.32
C GLN A 85 16.52 10.55 2.61
N ILE A 86 16.49 10.44 1.28
CA ILE A 86 17.61 9.91 0.50
C ILE A 86 18.84 10.81 0.67
N ALA A 87 18.67 12.13 0.56
CA ALA A 87 19.76 13.08 0.77
C ALA A 87 20.35 13.00 2.19
N GLY A 88 19.51 12.89 3.22
CA GLY A 88 19.92 12.69 4.61
C GLY A 88 20.66 11.37 4.84
N MET A 89 20.23 10.30 4.19
CA MET A 89 20.92 9.00 4.22
C MET A 89 22.29 9.09 3.55
N LEU A 90 22.39 9.69 2.35
CA LEU A 90 23.67 9.85 1.65
C LEU A 90 24.62 10.75 2.45
N ALA A 91 24.11 11.83 3.03
CA ALA A 91 24.87 12.69 3.93
C ALA A 91 25.35 11.91 5.16
N THR A 92 24.53 11.05 5.74
CA THR A 92 24.92 10.13 6.83
C THR A 92 26.06 9.23 6.37
N ILE A 93 25.92 8.54 5.23
CA ILE A 93 26.95 7.62 4.73
C ILE A 93 28.26 8.36 4.45
N ALA A 94 28.21 9.52 3.78
CA ALA A 94 29.40 10.32 3.49
C ALA A 94 30.07 10.82 4.79
N SER A 95 29.26 11.24 5.76
CA SER A 95 29.70 11.67 7.10
C SER A 95 30.46 10.57 7.84
N TYR A 96 30.00 9.32 7.74
CA TYR A 96 30.56 8.18 8.47
C TYR A 96 31.62 7.39 7.68
N GLY A 97 31.62 7.47 6.34
CA GLY A 97 32.52 6.73 5.46
C GLY A 97 33.86 7.42 5.19
N GLY A 98 33.99 8.71 5.52
CA GLY A 98 35.25 9.44 5.40
C GLY A 98 36.28 8.96 6.42
N ARG A 99 37.44 8.46 5.96
CA ARG A 99 38.58 7.96 6.79
C ARG A 99 39.25 9.00 7.69
N HIS A 100 38.71 10.22 7.78
CA HIS A 100 39.27 11.29 8.57
C HIS A 100 38.13 11.92 9.36
N HIS A 101 38.22 11.94 10.70
CA HIS A 101 37.89 13.09 11.54
C HIS A 101 38.00 12.71 13.02
N PRO A 102 39.12 13.05 13.70
CA PRO A 102 39.39 12.62 15.07
C PRO A 102 38.55 13.28 16.19
N LYS A 103 37.57 14.16 15.91
CA LYS A 103 36.88 14.93 16.98
C LYS A 103 35.43 15.30 16.63
N TRP A 104 34.58 14.32 16.38
CA TRP A 104 33.15 14.59 16.18
C TRP A 104 32.50 15.07 17.49
N LYS A 105 31.83 16.22 17.46
CA LYS A 105 30.94 16.63 18.57
C LYS A 105 29.78 15.62 18.64
N PRO A 106 29.56 14.96 19.79
CA PRO A 106 28.62 13.83 19.92
C PRO A 106 27.18 14.12 19.46
N GLY A 107 26.76 15.40 19.44
CA GLY A 107 25.42 15.80 18.98
C GLY A 107 25.17 15.66 17.47
N TRP A 108 26.20 15.77 16.62
CA TRP A 108 26.02 15.71 15.16
C TRP A 108 25.99 14.29 14.60
N GLY A 109 26.63 13.34 15.30
CA GLY A 109 26.65 11.94 14.87
C GLY A 109 25.26 11.30 14.85
N ILE A 110 24.51 11.42 15.95
CA ILE A 110 23.19 10.78 16.08
C ILE A 110 22.06 11.65 15.49
N GLY A 111 22.21 12.97 15.48
CA GLY A 111 21.17 13.89 15.01
C GLY A 111 20.79 13.68 13.54
N LEU A 112 21.76 13.37 12.67
CA LEU A 112 21.52 13.25 11.23
C LEU A 112 20.76 11.97 10.83
N PRO A 113 21.07 10.77 11.38
CA PRO A 113 20.21 9.59 11.27
C PRO A 113 18.80 9.81 11.81
N VAL A 114 18.66 10.41 13.01
CA VAL A 114 17.35 10.64 13.63
C VAL A 114 16.50 11.58 12.78
N ALA A 115 17.08 12.68 12.29
CA ALA A 115 16.39 13.60 11.37
C ALA A 115 15.96 12.89 10.07
N THR A 116 16.83 12.03 9.52
CA THR A 116 16.52 11.25 8.31
C THR A 116 15.33 10.32 8.53
N PHE A 117 15.25 9.64 9.68
CA PHE A 117 14.09 8.80 10.02
C PHE A 117 12.81 9.62 10.21
N ALA A 118 12.89 10.77 10.89
CA ALA A 118 11.73 11.64 11.12
C ALA A 118 11.16 12.18 9.79
N VAL A 119 12.03 12.60 8.87
CA VAL A 119 11.67 13.03 7.51
C VAL A 119 11.00 11.89 6.74
N GLY A 120 11.54 10.68 6.82
CA GLY A 120 10.94 9.49 6.19
C GLY A 120 9.54 9.20 6.74
N TRP A 121 9.35 9.28 8.07
CA TRP A 121 8.04 9.13 8.71
C TRP A 121 7.02 10.17 8.24
N ALA A 122 7.41 11.45 8.20
CA ALA A 122 6.56 12.51 7.69
C ALA A 122 6.16 12.24 6.23
N GLY A 123 7.09 11.74 5.41
CA GLY A 123 6.79 11.27 4.06
C GLY A 123 5.71 10.18 4.05
N GLN A 124 5.87 9.12 4.85
CA GLN A 124 4.95 7.99 4.90
C GLN A 124 3.52 8.40 5.32
N VAL A 125 3.38 9.36 6.24
CA VAL A 125 2.07 9.90 6.63
C VAL A 125 1.39 10.58 5.43
N ASN A 126 2.13 11.36 4.65
CA ASN A 126 1.60 11.99 3.45
C ASN A 126 1.22 10.95 2.38
N ALA A 127 2.03 9.90 2.17
CA ALA A 127 1.69 8.82 1.24
C ALA A 127 0.40 8.10 1.66
N THR A 128 0.26 7.81 2.96
CA THR A 128 -0.93 7.14 3.52
C THR A 128 -2.20 7.98 3.31
N GLY A 129 -2.12 9.28 3.60
CA GLY A 129 -3.24 10.20 3.35
C GLY A 129 -3.56 10.34 1.86
N GLY A 130 -2.53 10.41 1.01
CA GLY A 130 -2.68 10.45 -0.44
C GLY A 130 -3.40 9.23 -1.00
N GLU A 131 -3.04 8.04 -0.51
CA GLU A 131 -3.69 6.80 -0.89
C GLU A 131 -5.16 6.73 -0.42
N ASP A 132 -5.47 7.18 0.79
CA ASP A 132 -6.86 7.21 1.30
C ASP A 132 -7.74 8.15 0.45
N HIS A 133 -7.24 9.32 0.06
CA HIS A 133 -7.91 10.20 -0.90
C HIS A 133 -8.09 9.56 -2.28
N LEU A 134 -7.09 8.82 -2.77
CA LEU A 134 -7.20 8.11 -4.05
C LEU A 134 -8.27 7.00 -3.99
N ARG A 135 -8.29 6.22 -2.90
CA ARG A 135 -9.32 5.20 -2.62
C ARG A 135 -10.72 5.81 -2.59
N ARG A 136 -10.89 6.99 -1.97
CA ARG A 136 -12.15 7.75 -2.03
C ARG A 136 -12.52 8.16 -3.45
N ALA A 137 -11.58 8.73 -4.21
CA ALA A 137 -11.83 9.14 -5.59
C ALA A 137 -12.31 7.96 -6.46
N MET A 138 -11.61 6.81 -6.39
CA MET A 138 -12.02 5.60 -7.12
C MET A 138 -13.34 5.04 -6.62
N TRP A 139 -13.63 5.10 -5.31
CA TRP A 139 -14.91 4.65 -4.76
C TRP A 139 -16.06 5.47 -5.38
N TRP A 140 -15.92 6.79 -5.42
CA TRP A 140 -16.90 7.69 -6.06
C TRP A 140 -17.04 7.44 -7.56
N TYR A 141 -15.93 7.20 -8.25
CA TYR A 141 -15.93 6.87 -9.68
C TYR A 141 -16.62 5.51 -9.94
N ASN A 142 -16.28 4.48 -9.16
CA ASN A 142 -16.80 3.13 -9.31
C ASN A 142 -18.28 3.02 -8.98
N ARG A 143 -18.79 3.91 -8.13
CA ARG A 143 -20.20 4.01 -7.74
C ARG A 143 -21.11 4.15 -8.96
N GLU A 144 -20.68 4.88 -9.99
CA GLU A 144 -21.49 5.24 -11.16
C GLU A 144 -21.76 4.08 -12.13
N PHE A 145 -21.04 2.95 -12.01
CA PHE A 145 -21.19 1.84 -12.95
C PHE A 145 -22.26 0.84 -12.52
N PRO A 146 -23.16 0.45 -13.45
CA PRO A 146 -24.06 -0.67 -13.24
C PRO A 146 -23.30 -1.97 -12.98
N ARG A 147 -23.82 -2.77 -12.05
CA ARG A 147 -23.28 -4.08 -11.65
C ARG A 147 -24.29 -5.17 -11.99
N ALA A 148 -23.80 -6.39 -12.15
CA ALA A 148 -24.68 -7.55 -12.26
C ALA A 148 -25.42 -7.68 -10.92
N THR A 149 -26.72 -7.38 -10.93
CA THR A 149 -27.54 -7.29 -9.73
C THR A 149 -27.59 -8.61 -8.98
N SER A 150 -27.23 -8.57 -7.70
CA SER A 150 -27.60 -9.55 -6.69
C SER A 150 -28.67 -8.91 -5.83
N ASP A 151 -29.77 -9.64 -5.56
CA ASP A 151 -30.95 -9.25 -4.77
C ASP A 151 -30.64 -9.04 -3.27
N SER A 152 -29.41 -8.64 -2.96
CA SER A 152 -28.81 -8.57 -1.63
C SER A 152 -29.33 -7.45 -0.72
N GLY A 153 -30.40 -6.75 -1.12
CA GLY A 153 -31.06 -5.72 -0.32
C GLY A 153 -30.19 -4.51 0.06
N CYS A 154 -28.96 -4.41 -0.44
CA CYS A 154 -28.01 -3.38 -0.05
C CYS A 154 -27.33 -2.74 -1.26
N SER A 155 -27.58 -1.46 -1.47
CA SER A 155 -26.92 -0.69 -2.54
C SER A 155 -25.42 -0.54 -2.31
N TYR A 156 -24.68 -0.25 -3.37
CA TYR A 156 -23.27 0.08 -3.32
C TYR A 156 -22.96 1.18 -2.31
N ASP A 157 -23.83 2.19 -2.24
CA ASP A 157 -23.72 3.30 -1.28
C ASP A 157 -23.80 2.84 0.17
N GLY A 158 -24.46 1.72 0.45
CA GLY A 158 -24.58 1.14 1.79
C GLY A 158 -23.59 0.01 2.06
N CYS A 159 -23.14 -0.73 1.05
CA CYS A 159 -22.38 -1.97 1.23
C CYS A 159 -20.99 -2.03 0.62
N ALA A 160 -20.64 -1.13 -0.31
CA ALA A 160 -19.29 -1.14 -0.86
C ALA A 160 -18.28 -0.84 0.25
N ILE A 161 -17.20 -1.62 0.29
CA ILE A 161 -16.13 -1.45 1.26
C ILE A 161 -14.92 -0.79 0.62
N ARG A 162 -14.15 -0.10 1.45
CA ARG A 162 -12.82 0.41 1.11
C ARG A 162 -11.92 0.30 2.33
N VAL A 163 -10.61 0.28 2.11
CA VAL A 163 -9.68 0.48 3.23
C VAL A 163 -9.65 1.95 3.58
N GLN A 164 -9.74 2.24 4.87
CA GLN A 164 -9.43 3.53 5.46
C GLN A 164 -8.14 3.36 6.25
N ARG A 165 -7.07 3.99 5.76
CA ARG A 165 -5.78 3.95 6.43
C ARG A 165 -5.68 5.10 7.41
N ARG A 166 -5.31 4.78 8.65
CA ARG A 166 -4.99 5.75 9.69
C ARG A 166 -3.60 5.44 10.23
N MET A 167 -2.97 6.45 10.82
CA MET A 167 -1.65 6.27 11.42
C MET A 167 -1.75 5.23 12.55
N GLY A 168 -1.21 4.03 12.30
CA GLY A 168 -1.22 2.91 13.24
C GLY A 168 -2.46 2.01 13.22
N SER A 169 -3.43 2.23 12.32
CA SER A 169 -4.64 1.41 12.22
C SER A 169 -5.16 1.38 10.78
N ASP A 170 -5.30 0.19 10.23
CA ASP A 170 -6.00 -0.03 8.97
C ASP A 170 -7.36 -0.67 9.27
N GLN A 171 -8.42 -0.03 8.79
CA GLN A 171 -9.78 -0.52 8.98
C GLN A 171 -10.51 -0.58 7.64
N LEU A 172 -11.50 -1.46 7.55
CA LEU A 172 -12.47 -1.40 6.46
C LEU A 172 -13.56 -0.39 6.82
N ALA A 173 -13.85 0.51 5.89
CA ALA A 173 -14.99 1.41 5.95
C ALA A 173 -16.03 0.96 4.92
N GLN A 174 -17.30 1.09 5.26
CA GLN A 174 -18.43 0.68 4.43
C GLN A 174 -19.31 1.87 4.07
N GLY A 175 -19.67 1.93 2.79
CA GLY A 175 -20.62 2.86 2.22
C GLY A 175 -20.17 4.33 2.20
N VAL A 176 -21.10 5.20 1.80
CA VAL A 176 -20.93 6.66 1.73
C VAL A 176 -20.67 7.27 3.11
N SER A 177 -21.27 6.70 4.16
CA SER A 177 -21.14 7.16 5.54
C SER A 177 -19.83 6.76 6.20
N GLU A 178 -18.98 6.01 5.49
CA GLU A 178 -17.67 5.55 5.97
C GLU A 178 -17.75 4.80 7.31
N MET A 179 -18.81 4.02 7.51
CA MET A 179 -19.02 3.29 8.76
C MET A 179 -17.90 2.27 8.96
N PRO A 180 -17.22 2.27 10.12
CA PRO A 180 -16.17 1.30 10.39
C PRO A 180 -16.78 -0.09 10.49
N VAL A 181 -16.22 -1.02 9.70
CA VAL A 181 -16.64 -2.43 9.67
C VAL A 181 -15.83 -3.27 10.64
N GLY A 182 -14.57 -2.90 10.85
CA GLY A 182 -13.66 -3.59 11.74
C GLY A 182 -12.21 -3.58 11.27
N ALA A 183 -11.36 -4.18 12.09
CA ALA A 183 -9.93 -4.31 11.81
C ALA A 183 -9.70 -5.23 10.61
N LEU A 184 -8.73 -4.88 9.79
CA LEU A 184 -8.55 -5.48 8.48
C LEU A 184 -8.20 -6.98 8.50
N ASP A 185 -7.63 -7.49 9.59
CA ASP A 185 -7.26 -8.90 9.78
C ASP A 185 -8.38 -9.79 10.32
N SER A 186 -9.55 -9.23 10.64
CA SER A 186 -10.69 -9.94 11.25
C SER A 186 -11.84 -10.27 10.30
N GLN A 187 -11.70 -9.99 9.00
CA GLN A 187 -12.85 -9.83 8.09
C GLN A 187 -13.02 -10.98 7.09
N LEU A 188 -12.43 -12.15 7.36
CA LEU A 188 -12.47 -13.32 6.47
C LEU A 188 -13.90 -13.72 6.11
N GLN A 189 -14.81 -13.77 7.09
CA GLN A 189 -16.20 -14.17 6.87
C GLN A 189 -16.91 -13.29 5.82
N ARG A 190 -16.59 -11.99 5.77
CA ARG A 190 -17.18 -11.04 4.83
C ARG A 190 -16.76 -11.32 3.39
N PHE A 191 -15.48 -11.63 3.17
CA PHE A 191 -14.96 -11.98 1.84
C PHE A 191 -15.41 -13.37 1.40
N THR A 192 -15.50 -14.33 2.32
CA THR A 192 -16.09 -15.65 2.05
C THR A 192 -17.52 -15.56 1.57
N ALA A 193 -18.34 -14.69 2.17
CA ALA A 193 -19.73 -14.49 1.77
C ALA A 193 -19.91 -13.80 0.39
N ALA A 194 -18.84 -13.23 -0.18
CA ALA A 194 -18.89 -12.50 -1.45
C ALA A 194 -18.42 -13.30 -2.67
N GLY A 195 -17.89 -14.52 -2.47
CA GLY A 195 -17.48 -15.45 -3.53
C GLY A 195 -16.00 -15.86 -3.48
N ASP A 196 -15.67 -16.87 -4.27
CA ASP A 196 -14.36 -17.56 -4.21
C ASP A 196 -13.17 -16.67 -4.55
N SER A 197 -13.30 -15.78 -5.55
CA SER A 197 -12.21 -14.86 -5.94
C SER A 197 -11.88 -13.86 -4.83
N ALA A 198 -12.90 -13.23 -4.23
CA ALA A 198 -12.71 -12.27 -3.14
C ALA A 198 -12.06 -12.93 -1.92
N ARG A 199 -12.51 -14.16 -1.60
CA ARG A 199 -11.92 -14.98 -0.54
C ARG A 199 -10.47 -15.34 -0.81
N ALA A 200 -10.14 -15.87 -1.99
CA ALA A 200 -8.79 -16.33 -2.33
C ALA A 200 -7.74 -15.20 -2.23
N HIS A 201 -8.08 -14.02 -2.76
CA HIS A 201 -7.22 -12.84 -2.66
C HIS A 201 -7.06 -12.38 -1.20
N TYR A 202 -8.13 -12.40 -0.40
CA TYR A 202 -8.05 -12.00 1.01
C TYR A 202 -7.24 -13.00 1.87
N GLU A 203 -7.37 -14.31 1.63
CA GLU A 203 -6.53 -15.33 2.30
C GLU A 203 -5.05 -15.16 1.94
N THR A 204 -4.74 -14.86 0.68
CA THR A 204 -3.37 -14.56 0.21
C THR A 204 -2.84 -13.29 0.89
N PHE A 205 -3.63 -12.23 0.95
CA PHE A 205 -3.32 -11.03 1.72
C PHE A 205 -3.00 -11.36 3.19
N GLN A 206 -3.81 -12.18 3.87
CA GLN A 206 -3.57 -12.54 5.26
C GLN A 206 -2.25 -13.32 5.45
N ALA A 207 -1.92 -14.21 4.53
CA ALA A 207 -0.65 -14.93 4.55
C ALA A 207 0.54 -13.97 4.39
N LEU A 208 0.49 -13.08 3.41
CA LEU A 208 1.53 -12.09 3.15
C LEU A 208 1.67 -11.08 4.30
N SER A 209 0.57 -10.58 4.85
CA SER A 209 0.54 -9.65 5.98
C SER A 209 1.14 -10.26 7.26
N ARG A 210 0.93 -11.55 7.52
CA ARG A 210 1.61 -12.27 8.61
C ARG A 210 3.11 -12.36 8.40
N SER A 211 3.56 -12.58 7.16
CA SER A 211 4.99 -12.56 6.82
C SER A 211 5.59 -11.16 7.05
N GLU A 212 4.90 -10.13 6.56
CA GLU A 212 5.31 -8.73 6.68
C GLU A 212 5.45 -8.28 8.14
N ARG A 213 4.50 -8.65 9.01
CA ARG A 213 4.59 -8.40 10.46
C ARG A 213 5.84 -9.02 11.09
N ARG A 214 6.27 -10.22 10.65
CA ARG A 214 7.51 -10.84 11.12
C ARG A 214 8.74 -10.07 10.64
N VAL A 215 8.77 -9.68 9.37
CA VAL A 215 9.86 -8.88 8.78
C VAL A 215 10.00 -7.53 9.50
N LYS A 216 8.89 -6.84 9.78
CA LYS A 216 8.88 -5.59 10.56
C LYS A 216 9.48 -5.77 11.96
N ARG A 217 9.16 -6.86 12.66
CA ARG A 217 9.75 -7.14 13.98
C ARG A 217 11.27 -7.29 13.91
N VAL A 218 11.77 -7.99 12.88
CA VAL A 218 13.22 -8.13 12.64
C VAL A 218 13.85 -6.76 12.34
N PHE A 219 13.21 -5.96 11.48
CA PHE A 219 13.64 -4.59 11.18
C PHE A 219 13.78 -3.73 12.44
N PHE A 220 12.72 -3.63 13.24
CA PHE A 220 12.74 -2.82 14.46
C PHE A 220 13.72 -3.38 15.50
N GLY A 221 13.83 -4.71 15.63
CA GLY A 221 14.81 -5.35 16.50
C GLY A 221 16.25 -5.01 16.11
N ALA A 222 16.58 -5.07 14.81
CA ALA A 222 17.90 -4.71 14.31
C ALA A 222 18.20 -3.21 14.52
N LEU A 223 17.22 -2.34 14.29
CA LEU A 223 17.36 -0.90 14.47
C LEU A 223 17.56 -0.51 15.94
N LEU A 224 16.80 -1.12 16.86
CA LEU A 224 16.98 -0.94 18.30
C LEU A 224 18.34 -1.49 18.77
N GLY A 225 18.71 -2.70 18.33
CA GLY A 225 20.00 -3.31 18.66
C GLY A 225 21.18 -2.47 18.19
N ALA A 226 21.09 -1.89 16.99
CA ALA A 226 22.10 -0.98 16.47
C ALA A 226 22.22 0.29 17.34
N GLY A 227 21.11 0.91 17.72
CA GLY A 227 21.09 2.09 18.58
C GLY A 227 21.70 1.81 19.95
N LEU A 228 21.33 0.71 20.59
CA LEU A 228 21.86 0.31 21.89
C LEU A 228 23.37 0.04 21.83
N LEU A 229 23.85 -0.68 20.82
CA LEU A 229 25.29 -0.95 20.65
C LEU A 229 26.11 0.32 20.38
N TYR A 230 25.53 1.30 19.68
CA TYR A 230 26.19 2.57 19.40
C TYR A 230 26.34 3.42 20.67
N VAL A 231 25.27 3.52 21.48
CA VAL A 231 25.25 4.35 22.69
C VAL A 231 26.05 3.70 23.84
N ALA A 232 25.95 2.39 23.98
CA ALA A 232 26.54 1.68 25.12
C ALA A 232 28.04 1.37 24.96
N SER A 233 28.67 1.70 23.83
CA SER A 233 30.04 1.27 23.56
C SER A 233 30.98 2.32 22.99
N ASP A 234 32.06 2.54 23.75
CA ASP A 234 33.25 3.24 23.28
C ASP A 234 34.19 2.34 22.45
N LYS A 235 33.92 1.04 22.40
CA LYS A 235 34.75 0.08 21.66
C LYS A 235 34.42 0.14 20.17
N LYS A 236 35.46 0.29 19.35
CA LYS A 236 35.36 0.28 17.87
C LYS A 236 34.57 -0.91 17.32
N ILE A 237 34.80 -2.11 17.86
CA ILE A 237 34.13 -3.35 17.42
C ILE A 237 32.60 -3.25 17.55
N ALA A 238 32.11 -2.67 18.65
CA ALA A 238 30.67 -2.52 18.86
C ALA A 238 30.04 -1.46 17.95
N ARG A 239 30.81 -0.40 17.63
CA ARG A 239 30.40 0.60 16.63
C ARG A 239 30.34 0.00 15.23
N ASP A 240 31.32 -0.81 14.86
CA ASP A 240 31.34 -1.54 13.58
C ASP A 240 30.15 -2.54 13.49
N ALA A 241 29.85 -3.24 14.60
CA ALA A 241 28.68 -4.13 14.68
C ALA A 241 27.34 -3.37 14.60
N SER A 242 27.23 -2.19 15.22
CA SER A 242 26.06 -1.30 15.12
C SER A 242 25.81 -0.86 13.68
N GLN A 243 26.87 -0.50 12.95
CA GLN A 243 26.77 -0.16 11.51
C GLN A 243 26.30 -1.35 10.68
N GLY A 244 26.82 -2.56 10.95
CA GLY A 244 26.34 -3.79 10.31
C GLY A 244 24.85 -4.03 10.53
N LEU A 245 24.36 -3.85 11.76
CA LEU A 245 22.93 -3.96 12.07
C LEU A 245 22.08 -2.88 11.40
N LEU A 246 22.58 -1.64 11.25
CA LEU A 246 21.88 -0.60 10.49
C LEU A 246 21.73 -0.97 9.02
N LEU A 247 22.76 -1.55 8.40
CA LEU A 247 22.68 -2.03 7.01
C LEU A 247 21.68 -3.18 6.87
N VAL A 248 21.68 -4.14 7.81
CA VAL A 248 20.69 -5.21 7.86
C VAL A 248 19.28 -4.63 8.02
N ALA A 249 19.08 -3.70 8.96
CA ALA A 249 17.80 -3.02 9.15
C ALA A 249 17.37 -2.32 7.85
N TYR A 250 18.27 -1.59 7.19
CA TYR A 250 17.96 -0.93 5.93
C TYR A 250 17.51 -1.93 4.83
N GLY A 251 18.25 -3.03 4.66
CA GLY A 251 17.93 -4.07 3.68
C GLY A 251 16.60 -4.80 3.98
N VAL A 252 16.38 -5.20 5.23
CA VAL A 252 15.13 -5.82 5.69
C VAL A 252 13.96 -4.84 5.56
N GLY A 253 14.17 -3.57 5.90
CA GLY A 253 13.19 -2.50 5.72
C GLY A 253 12.79 -2.33 4.26
N HIS A 254 13.75 -2.32 3.33
CA HIS A 254 13.46 -2.28 1.89
C HIS A 254 12.68 -3.49 1.41
N LEU A 255 13.09 -4.72 1.78
CA LEU A 255 12.38 -5.94 1.43
C LEU A 255 10.94 -5.95 1.97
N SER A 256 10.71 -5.36 3.15
CA SER A 256 9.37 -5.23 3.72
C SER A 256 8.42 -4.40 2.84
N LEU A 257 8.95 -3.42 2.10
CA LEU A 257 8.14 -2.61 1.17
C LEU A 257 7.58 -3.46 0.02
N TYR A 258 8.35 -4.43 -0.49
CA TYR A 258 7.89 -5.35 -1.52
C TYR A 258 6.80 -6.27 -0.99
N GLY A 259 7.05 -6.91 0.15
CA GLY A 259 6.06 -7.81 0.78
C GLY A 259 4.76 -7.08 1.12
N ARG A 260 4.87 -5.85 1.61
CA ARG A 260 3.74 -4.98 1.89
C ARG A 260 2.97 -4.61 0.63
N ALA A 261 3.66 -4.16 -0.43
CA ALA A 261 3.02 -3.82 -1.70
C ALA A 261 2.23 -5.02 -2.28
N THR A 262 2.82 -6.21 -2.28
CA THR A 262 2.12 -7.42 -2.74
C THR A 262 0.89 -7.72 -1.88
N ALA A 263 1.01 -7.64 -0.56
CA ALA A 263 -0.15 -7.84 0.34
C ALA A 263 -1.27 -6.83 0.04
N GLU A 264 -0.93 -5.54 -0.07
CA GLU A 264 -1.90 -4.48 -0.32
C GLU A 264 -2.61 -4.65 -1.67
N ARG A 265 -1.89 -5.09 -2.71
CA ARG A 265 -2.49 -5.43 -4.00
C ARG A 265 -3.54 -6.54 -3.88
N GLU A 266 -3.22 -7.62 -3.17
CA GLU A 266 -4.17 -8.74 -2.94
C GLU A 266 -5.42 -8.28 -2.18
N LEU A 267 -5.25 -7.41 -1.19
CA LEU A 267 -6.36 -6.82 -0.45
C LEU A 267 -7.26 -5.95 -1.35
N ASP A 268 -6.66 -5.12 -2.21
CA ASP A 268 -7.43 -4.28 -3.13
C ASP A 268 -8.16 -5.10 -4.19
N GLN A 269 -7.58 -6.20 -4.66
CA GLN A 269 -8.28 -7.17 -5.51
C GLN A 269 -9.44 -7.84 -4.78
N ALA A 270 -9.24 -8.29 -3.54
CA ALA A 270 -10.31 -8.87 -2.73
C ALA A 270 -11.49 -7.90 -2.56
N ILE A 271 -11.20 -6.62 -2.27
CA ILE A 271 -12.20 -5.56 -2.15
C ILE A 271 -12.89 -5.29 -3.50
N TRP A 272 -12.14 -5.27 -4.60
CA TRP A 272 -12.72 -5.07 -5.93
C TRP A 272 -13.72 -6.17 -6.28
N PHE A 273 -13.35 -7.44 -6.08
CA PHE A 273 -14.25 -8.59 -6.28
C PHE A 273 -15.43 -8.59 -5.31
N TYR A 274 -15.23 -8.17 -4.06
CA TYR A 274 -16.34 -8.00 -3.10
C TYR A 274 -17.34 -6.93 -3.57
N ASN A 275 -16.83 -5.78 -4.02
CA ASN A 275 -17.65 -4.65 -4.45
C ASN A 275 -18.36 -4.92 -5.79
N ARG A 276 -17.78 -5.75 -6.65
CA ARG A 276 -18.37 -6.23 -7.92
C ARG A 276 -19.73 -6.90 -7.71
N THR A 277 -19.94 -7.59 -6.59
CA THR A 277 -21.17 -8.36 -6.30
C THR A 277 -22.25 -7.55 -5.57
N ARG A 278 -22.00 -6.27 -5.27
CA ARG A 278 -22.97 -5.37 -4.64
C ARG A 278 -23.76 -4.62 -5.72
N PRO A 279 -25.08 -4.45 -5.62
CA PRO A 279 -25.87 -3.72 -6.61
C PRO A 279 -25.55 -2.22 -6.63
#